data_AF-A0A518GXQ4-F1
#
_entry.id   AF-A0A518GXQ4-F1
#
_cell.length_a   1.000
_cell.length_b   1.000
_cell.length_c   1.000
_cell.angle_alpha   90.00
_cell.angle_beta   90.00
_cell.angle_gamma   90.00
#
_symmetry.space_group_name_H-M   'P 1'
#
loop_
_entity.id
_entity.type
_entity.pdbx_description
1 polymer ?
#
loop_
_entity_poly.entity_id
_entity_poly.type
_entity_poly.pdbx_seq_one_letter_code
_entity_poly.pdbx_strand_id
1 'polypeptide(L)'
;MTTRRLSRGPMTGLFLGSAGAVAGLVAMRLYWDYAAPIVKRGPTSPPPSRKTQAEQGPGHPLDDISLVGTRHQGDESSTSALGRIGFEQITGRTPDDRTKTRLSFGVHWGYGILMGGVYGLIRRRASFPDLVGGLLFSGGLWLFGDELMVPLLGLQGGPTAAGPAAHANRLGAHLAYGAATAAATQAMLAGLTRSPRTPGPTVPIGYDPIRDWRRSPSPREARRNHPRVGR
;
A
#
# COMPACT_ATOMS: atom_id res chain seq x y z
N MET A 1 28.36 -14.81 -7.47
CA MET A 1 27.35 -15.38 -6.55
C MET A 1 26.72 -14.23 -5.77
N THR A 2 25.91 -13.36 -6.40
CA THR A 2 25.54 -12.06 -5.78
C THR A 2 24.18 -11.48 -6.21
N THR A 3 23.50 -12.07 -7.20
CA THR A 3 22.24 -11.53 -7.75
C THR A 3 20.99 -11.92 -6.95
N ARG A 4 21.07 -12.91 -6.06
CA ARG A 4 19.91 -13.39 -5.27
C ARG A 4 19.49 -12.45 -4.13
N ARG A 5 20.33 -11.48 -3.74
CA ARG A 5 20.11 -10.62 -2.57
C ARG A 5 19.28 -9.37 -2.87
N LEU A 6 19.25 -8.93 -4.13
CA LEU A 6 18.57 -7.68 -4.54
C LEU A 6 17.04 -7.84 -4.68
N SER A 7 16.52 -9.03 -5.00
CA SER A 7 15.08 -9.21 -5.31
C SER A 7 14.14 -9.27 -4.10
N ARG A 8 14.66 -9.24 -2.86
CA ARG A 8 13.86 -9.27 -1.61
C ARG A 8 14.43 -8.37 -0.50
N GLY A 9 15.09 -7.28 -0.89
CA GLY A 9 15.58 -6.27 0.06
C GLY A 9 14.44 -5.51 0.75
N PRO A 10 14.69 -4.90 1.92
CA PRO A 10 13.70 -4.06 2.60
C PRO A 10 13.24 -2.89 1.73
N MET A 11 14.15 -2.26 0.99
CA MET A 11 13.83 -1.17 0.06
C MET A 11 12.92 -1.62 -1.10
N THR A 12 13.10 -2.85 -1.59
CA THR A 12 12.22 -3.43 -2.61
C THR A 12 10.81 -3.63 -2.05
N GLY A 13 10.68 -4.14 -0.83
CA GLY A 13 9.40 -4.28 -0.14
C GLY A 13 8.71 -2.94 0.06
N LEU A 14 9.45 -1.93 0.53
CA LEU A 14 8.95 -0.56 0.70
C LEU A 14 8.43 0.00 -0.64
N PHE A 15 9.23 -0.03 -1.70
CA PHE A 15 8.87 0.53 -2.99
C PHE A 15 7.66 -0.18 -3.62
N LEU A 16 7.66 -1.51 -3.65
CA LEU A 16 6.55 -2.27 -4.22
C LEU A 16 5.27 -2.16 -3.37
N GLY A 17 5.41 -2.02 -2.05
CA GLY A 17 4.30 -1.73 -1.15
C GLY A 17 3.67 -0.37 -1.46
N SER A 18 4.50 0.67 -1.61
CA SER A 18 4.05 2.00 -2.01
C SER A 18 3.37 2.00 -3.37
N ALA A 19 3.91 1.28 -4.36
CA ALA A 19 3.28 1.10 -5.66
C ALA A 19 1.95 0.33 -5.56
N GLY A 20 1.91 -0.73 -4.76
CA GLY A 20 0.68 -1.50 -4.52
C GLY A 20 -0.42 -0.68 -3.85
N ALA A 21 -0.08 0.24 -2.96
CA ALA A 21 -1.06 1.12 -2.33
C ALA A 21 -1.75 2.09 -3.28
N VAL A 22 -1.18 2.38 -4.46
CA VAL A 22 -1.92 3.11 -5.50
C VAL A 22 -3.15 2.32 -5.94
N ALA A 23 -3.02 1.00 -6.14
CA ALA A 23 -4.17 0.13 -6.41
C ALA A 23 -5.13 0.06 -5.22
N GLY A 24 -4.60 0.06 -4.00
CA GLY A 24 -5.37 0.19 -2.76
C GLY A 24 -6.25 1.43 -2.71
N LEU A 25 -5.69 2.60 -2.99
CA LEU A 25 -6.39 3.88 -2.98
C LEU A 25 -7.47 3.93 -4.06
N VAL A 26 -7.20 3.38 -5.24
CA VAL A 26 -8.22 3.22 -6.29
C VAL A 26 -9.35 2.29 -5.84
N ALA A 27 -9.03 1.14 -5.24
CA ALA A 27 -10.04 0.21 -4.73
C ALA A 27 -10.89 0.84 -3.61
N MET A 28 -10.28 1.59 -2.71
CA MET A 28 -11.00 2.36 -1.68
C MET A 28 -11.94 3.39 -2.32
N ARG A 29 -11.49 4.09 -3.38
CA ARG A 29 -12.35 5.02 -4.11
C ARG A 29 -13.55 4.31 -4.74
N LEU A 30 -13.33 3.17 -5.39
CA LEU A 30 -14.41 2.37 -5.95
C LEU A 30 -15.38 1.87 -4.86
N TYR A 31 -14.88 1.51 -3.68
CA TYR A 31 -15.73 1.16 -2.54
C TYR A 31 -16.68 2.32 -2.19
N TRP A 32 -16.18 3.55 -2.08
CA TRP A 32 -17.01 4.71 -1.78
C TRP A 32 -18.02 5.01 -2.87
N ASP A 33 -17.63 4.87 -4.14
CA ASP A 33 -18.48 5.18 -5.28
C ASP A 33 -19.59 4.12 -5.48
N TYR A 34 -19.33 2.84 -5.16
CA TYR A 34 -20.26 1.74 -5.49
C TYR A 34 -20.81 0.96 -4.30
N ALA A 35 -20.02 0.70 -3.26
CA ALA A 35 -20.42 -0.15 -2.14
C ALA A 35 -21.00 0.64 -0.96
N ALA A 36 -20.41 1.79 -0.63
CA ALA A 36 -20.83 2.58 0.53
C ALA A 36 -22.31 3.03 0.52
N PRO A 37 -22.91 3.39 -0.65
CA PRO A 37 -24.34 3.71 -0.71
C PRO A 37 -25.25 2.56 -0.28
N ILE A 38 -24.81 1.30 -0.45
CA ILE A 38 -25.60 0.11 -0.09
C ILE A 38 -25.63 -0.05 1.43
N VAL A 39 -24.49 0.14 2.09
CA VAL A 39 -24.37 0.07 3.56
C VAL A 39 -25.20 1.17 4.24
N LYS A 40 -25.31 2.36 3.62
CA LYS A 40 -26.16 3.46 4.12
C LYS A 40 -27.67 3.22 3.96
N ARG A 41 -28.09 2.27 3.12
CA ARG A 41 -29.51 1.95 2.84
C ARG A 41 -30.13 0.90 3.79
N GLY A 42 -29.44 0.50 4.86
CA GLY A 42 -30.04 -0.32 5.92
C GLY A 42 -31.19 0.41 6.66
N PRO A 43 -32.10 -0.29 7.39
CA PRO A 43 -33.40 0.23 7.82
C PRO A 43 -33.42 1.40 8.83
N THR A 44 -32.29 2.02 9.15
CA THR A 44 -32.19 3.12 10.12
C THR A 44 -31.04 4.07 9.77
N SER A 45 -31.24 4.89 8.73
CA SER A 45 -30.44 6.10 8.55
C SER A 45 -31.36 7.30 8.80
N PRO A 46 -31.28 7.97 9.97
CA PRO A 46 -31.85 9.30 10.08
C PRO A 46 -31.18 10.21 9.04
N PRO A 47 -31.89 11.22 8.52
CA PRO A 47 -31.33 12.18 7.56
C PRO A 47 -30.02 12.78 8.10
N PRO A 48 -29.11 13.26 7.22
CA PRO A 48 -27.90 13.93 7.66
C PRO A 48 -28.32 15.05 8.60
N SER A 49 -28.09 14.84 9.88
CA SER A 49 -28.52 15.75 10.92
C SER A 49 -27.63 16.97 10.75
N ARG A 50 -28.13 17.99 10.04
CA ARG A 50 -27.74 19.36 10.30
C ARG A 50 -28.14 19.59 11.76
N LYS A 51 -27.26 19.22 12.70
CA LYS A 51 -27.46 19.50 14.12
C LYS A 51 -27.39 21.02 14.24
N THR A 52 -28.54 21.67 14.15
CA THR A 52 -28.71 23.07 14.51
C THR A 52 -28.18 23.23 15.92
N GLN A 53 -27.35 24.25 16.16
CA GLN A 53 -26.71 24.53 17.46
C GLN A 53 -27.69 24.57 18.65
N ALA A 54 -28.99 24.68 18.39
CA ALA A 54 -30.05 24.73 19.40
C ALA A 54 -30.44 23.37 20.03
N GLU A 55 -30.00 22.22 19.49
CA GLU A 55 -30.31 20.88 20.06
C GLU A 55 -29.13 20.20 20.78
N GLN A 56 -28.01 20.91 20.96
CA GLN A 56 -26.87 20.42 21.72
C GLN A 56 -27.15 20.54 23.23
N GLY A 57 -27.85 19.55 23.79
CA GLY A 57 -27.60 19.16 25.18
C GLY A 57 -26.11 18.83 25.38
N PRO A 58 -25.61 18.73 26.62
CA PRO A 58 -24.19 18.45 26.86
C PRO A 58 -23.78 17.21 26.05
N GLY A 59 -22.90 17.40 25.07
CA GLY A 59 -22.51 16.35 24.11
C GLY A 59 -22.04 15.10 24.83
N HIS A 60 -22.22 13.94 24.23
CA HIS A 60 -21.77 12.70 24.85
C HIS A 60 -20.24 12.78 25.03
N PRO A 61 -19.65 12.41 26.18
CA PRO A 61 -18.21 12.59 26.43
C PRO A 61 -17.29 11.90 25.41
N LEU A 62 -17.82 10.96 24.61
CA LEU A 62 -17.08 10.27 23.55
C LEU A 62 -17.29 10.88 22.15
N ASP A 63 -18.07 11.96 22.04
CA ASP A 63 -18.22 12.72 20.79
C ASP A 63 -16.98 13.56 20.49
N ASP A 64 -16.19 13.90 21.52
CA ASP A 64 -14.88 14.53 21.42
C ASP A 64 -13.92 13.89 22.43
N ILE A 65 -12.91 13.17 21.92
CA ILE A 65 -11.85 12.55 22.74
C ILE A 65 -10.50 13.27 22.52
N SER A 66 -10.51 14.46 21.93
CA SER A 66 -9.27 15.15 21.56
C SER A 66 -8.44 15.54 22.79
N LEU A 67 -7.15 15.19 22.76
CA LEU A 67 -6.20 15.58 23.81
C LEU A 67 -5.63 16.98 23.60
N VAL A 68 -5.66 17.45 22.35
CA VAL A 68 -5.10 18.74 21.90
C VAL A 68 -6.20 19.75 21.56
N GLY A 69 -7.44 19.45 21.95
CA GLY A 69 -8.65 20.18 21.57
C GLY A 69 -9.08 19.92 20.13
N THR A 70 -10.32 20.26 19.83
CA THR A 70 -10.89 20.14 18.49
C THR A 70 -10.16 21.05 17.49
N ARG A 71 -9.59 20.47 16.43
CA ARG A 71 -8.83 21.18 15.37
C ARG A 71 -9.56 21.18 14.03
N HIS A 72 -10.45 20.21 13.81
CA HIS A 72 -11.30 20.19 12.64
C HIS A 72 -12.40 21.27 12.71
N GLN A 73 -12.86 21.74 11.55
CA GLN A 73 -13.88 22.76 11.37
C GLN A 73 -15.08 22.20 10.61
N GLY A 74 -16.28 22.29 11.22
CA GLY A 74 -17.53 21.89 10.57
C GLY A 74 -17.53 20.41 10.17
N ASP A 75 -17.83 20.14 8.90
CA ASP A 75 -17.85 18.80 8.30
C ASP A 75 -16.57 18.47 7.51
N GLU A 76 -15.47 19.19 7.77
CA GLU A 76 -14.22 18.95 7.05
C GLU A 76 -13.65 17.55 7.36
N SER A 77 -13.09 16.89 6.35
CA SER A 77 -12.41 15.62 6.55
C SER A 77 -11.11 15.79 7.35
N SER A 78 -10.67 14.75 8.04
CA SER A 78 -9.40 14.75 8.78
C SER A 78 -8.17 15.09 7.94
N THR A 79 -8.13 14.61 6.71
CA THR A 79 -7.07 14.94 5.74
C THR A 79 -7.11 16.41 5.33
N SER A 80 -8.31 16.99 5.26
CA SER A 80 -8.54 18.41 4.98
C SER A 80 -8.11 19.28 6.15
N ALA A 81 -8.49 18.90 7.37
CA ALA A 81 -8.04 19.54 8.61
C ALA A 81 -6.51 19.53 8.71
N LEU A 82 -5.88 18.36 8.56
CA LEU A 82 -4.42 18.24 8.63
C LEU A 82 -3.72 19.04 7.52
N GLY A 83 -4.23 18.96 6.29
CA GLY A 83 -3.69 19.72 5.16
C GLY A 83 -3.79 21.23 5.38
N ARG A 84 -4.94 21.72 5.85
CA ARG A 84 -5.17 23.12 6.20
C ARG A 84 -4.23 23.59 7.31
N ILE A 85 -4.13 22.83 8.41
CA ILE A 85 -3.25 23.16 9.54
C ILE A 85 -1.80 23.26 9.06
N GLY A 86 -1.31 22.29 8.29
CA GLY A 86 0.05 22.33 7.75
C GLY A 86 0.29 23.55 6.84
N PHE A 87 -0.67 23.87 5.98
CA PHE A 87 -0.59 25.03 5.10
C PHE A 87 -0.59 26.36 5.87
N GLU A 88 -1.47 26.51 6.85
CA GLU A 88 -1.54 27.69 7.71
C GLU A 88 -0.25 27.88 8.51
N GLN A 89 0.34 26.79 9.04
CA GLN A 89 1.61 26.85 9.77
C GLN A 89 2.79 27.29 8.88
N ILE A 90 2.82 26.88 7.62
CA ILE A 90 3.92 27.20 6.70
C ILE A 90 3.75 28.59 6.08
N THR A 91 2.52 28.99 5.76
CA THR A 91 2.25 30.19 4.95
C THR A 91 1.67 31.36 5.74
N GLY A 92 1.14 31.11 6.94
CA GLY A 92 0.39 32.09 7.73
C GLY A 92 -0.98 32.46 7.14
N ARG A 93 -1.48 31.74 6.12
CA ARG A 93 -2.72 32.05 5.42
C ARG A 93 -3.70 30.88 5.49
N THR A 94 -4.98 31.19 5.54
CA THR A 94 -6.05 30.20 5.39
C THR A 94 -6.17 29.79 3.92
N PRO A 95 -6.14 28.50 3.57
CA PRO A 95 -6.28 28.05 2.20
C PRO A 95 -7.71 28.27 1.70
N ASP A 96 -7.86 28.64 0.43
CA ASP A 96 -9.16 28.60 -0.25
C ASP A 96 -9.65 27.14 -0.44
N ASP A 97 -10.93 26.97 -0.80
CA ASP A 97 -11.55 25.64 -0.91
C ASP A 97 -10.86 24.72 -1.92
N ARG A 98 -10.35 25.29 -3.02
CA ARG A 98 -9.63 24.53 -4.04
C ARG A 98 -8.30 24.03 -3.51
N THR A 99 -7.58 24.88 -2.78
CA THR A 99 -6.30 24.56 -2.15
C THR A 99 -6.51 23.54 -1.04
N LYS A 100 -7.52 23.73 -0.19
CA LYS A 100 -7.92 22.80 0.86
C LYS A 100 -8.26 21.41 0.29
N THR A 101 -8.98 21.34 -0.83
CA THR A 101 -9.27 20.09 -1.53
C THR A 101 -7.99 19.39 -2.03
N ARG A 102 -7.06 20.15 -2.62
CA ARG A 102 -5.77 19.60 -3.09
C ARG A 102 -4.89 19.12 -1.94
N LEU A 103 -4.86 19.87 -0.83
CA LEU A 103 -4.14 19.49 0.38
C LEU A 103 -4.72 18.21 0.99
N SER A 104 -6.04 18.12 1.09
CA SER A 104 -6.74 16.92 1.55
C SER A 104 -6.39 15.70 0.68
N PHE A 105 -6.44 15.85 -0.64
CA PHE A 105 -6.02 14.81 -1.58
C PHE A 105 -4.56 14.41 -1.37
N GLY A 106 -3.65 15.40 -1.26
CA GLY A 106 -2.22 15.16 -1.05
C GLY A 106 -1.93 14.42 0.25
N VAL A 107 -2.56 14.81 1.36
CA VAL A 107 -2.44 14.13 2.66
C VAL A 107 -2.97 12.70 2.57
N HIS A 108 -4.15 12.51 1.98
CA HIS A 108 -4.76 11.18 1.86
C HIS A 108 -3.89 10.23 1.04
N TRP A 109 -3.48 10.65 -0.16
CA TRP A 109 -2.63 9.85 -1.05
C TRP A 109 -1.24 9.62 -0.47
N GLY A 110 -0.63 10.66 0.09
CA GLY A 110 0.69 10.57 0.72
C GLY A 110 0.69 9.57 1.88
N TYR A 111 -0.30 9.67 2.78
CA TYR A 111 -0.46 8.73 3.89
C TYR A 111 -0.71 7.30 3.40
N GLY A 112 -1.61 7.13 2.42
CA GLY A 112 -1.91 5.82 1.83
C GLY A 112 -0.70 5.15 1.16
N ILE A 113 0.09 5.90 0.40
CA ILE A 113 1.31 5.39 -0.25
C ILE A 113 2.39 5.06 0.79
N LEU A 114 2.53 5.90 1.81
CA LEU A 114 3.44 5.66 2.93
C LEU A 114 3.09 4.36 3.65
N MET A 115 1.83 4.18 4.02
CA MET A 115 1.36 2.97 4.71
C MET A 115 1.42 1.72 3.83
N GLY A 116 1.23 1.87 2.52
CA GLY A 116 1.53 0.81 1.56
C GLY A 116 2.98 0.36 1.60
N GLY A 117 3.91 1.32 1.68
CA GLY A 117 5.31 1.03 1.85
C GLY A 117 5.59 0.27 3.14
N VAL A 118 5.00 0.70 4.26
CA VAL A 118 5.10 0.00 5.55
C VAL A 118 4.58 -1.44 5.44
N TYR A 119 3.42 -1.64 4.81
CA TYR A 119 2.88 -2.96 4.52
C TYR A 119 3.88 -3.81 3.74
N GLY A 120 4.38 -3.31 2.61
CA GLY A 120 5.33 -4.02 1.77
C GLY A 120 6.65 -4.33 2.47
N LEU A 121 7.13 -3.44 3.34
CA LEU A 121 8.30 -3.67 4.18
C LEU A 121 8.09 -4.85 5.14
N ILE A 122 6.94 -4.89 5.82
CA ILE A 122 6.58 -5.93 6.81
C ILE A 122 6.31 -7.27 6.11
N ARG A 123 5.56 -7.26 5.00
CA ARG A 123 5.04 -8.46 4.32
C ARG A 123 5.88 -8.90 3.12
N ARG A 124 7.08 -8.36 2.91
CA ARG A 124 7.96 -8.71 1.76
C ARG A 124 8.29 -10.20 1.60
N ARG A 125 8.13 -11.00 2.65
CA ARG A 125 8.39 -12.46 2.65
C ARG A 125 7.11 -13.30 2.72
N ALA A 126 5.93 -12.68 2.69
CA ALA A 126 4.67 -13.40 2.70
C ALA A 126 4.46 -14.17 1.38
N SER A 127 3.73 -15.27 1.47
CA SER A 127 3.33 -16.06 0.31
C SER A 127 2.19 -15.39 -0.44
N PHE A 128 2.20 -15.46 -1.77
CA PHE A 128 1.13 -14.92 -2.60
C PHE A 128 -0.06 -15.89 -2.71
N PRO A 129 -1.32 -15.42 -2.57
CA PRO A 129 -1.75 -14.11 -2.07
C PRO A 129 -1.96 -14.11 -0.55
N ASP A 130 -1.43 -13.11 0.14
CA ASP A 130 -1.59 -12.86 1.56
C ASP A 130 -2.60 -11.72 1.77
N LEU A 131 -3.85 -12.05 1.45
CA LEU A 131 -5.00 -11.16 1.67
C LEU A 131 -5.29 -10.97 3.15
N VAL A 132 -5.11 -12.01 3.97
CA VAL A 132 -5.29 -11.94 5.42
C VAL A 132 -4.36 -10.89 6.03
N GLY A 133 -3.09 -10.87 5.64
CA GLY A 133 -2.14 -9.85 6.06
C GLY A 133 -2.56 -8.44 5.66
N GLY A 134 -3.08 -8.27 4.42
CA GLY A 134 -3.62 -7.00 3.94
C GLY A 134 -4.81 -6.51 4.76
N LEU A 135 -5.78 -7.38 5.01
CA LEU A 135 -7.00 -7.07 5.77
C LEU A 135 -6.70 -6.76 7.24
N LEU A 136 -5.81 -7.53 7.88
CA LEU A 136 -5.40 -7.26 9.27
C LEU A 136 -4.64 -5.93 9.37
N PHE A 137 -3.74 -5.66 8.41
CA PHE A 137 -3.01 -4.40 8.39
C PHE A 137 -3.94 -3.21 8.23
N SER A 138 -4.86 -3.25 7.27
CA SER A 138 -5.75 -2.11 7.02
C SER A 138 -6.90 -2.01 8.02
N GLY A 139 -7.37 -3.12 8.59
CA GLY A 139 -8.25 -3.11 9.76
C GLY A 139 -7.58 -2.44 10.97
N GLY A 140 -6.28 -2.66 11.15
CA GLY A 140 -5.47 -1.91 12.11
C GLY A 140 -5.36 -0.43 11.78
N LEU A 141 -5.18 -0.04 10.51
CA LEU A 141 -5.18 1.38 10.11
C LEU A 141 -6.53 2.06 10.38
N TRP A 142 -7.64 1.36 10.15
CA TRP A 142 -8.96 1.86 10.51
C TRP A 142 -9.07 2.03 12.04
N LEU A 143 -8.81 0.98 12.81
CA LEU A 143 -9.02 1.01 14.25
C LEU A 143 -8.09 2.02 14.96
N PHE A 144 -6.79 1.95 14.67
CA PHE A 144 -5.81 2.78 15.37
C PHE A 144 -5.64 4.14 14.72
N GLY A 145 -5.67 4.22 13.39
CA GLY A 145 -5.55 5.49 12.69
C GLY A 145 -6.86 6.28 12.74
N ASP A 146 -7.88 5.76 12.08
CA ASP A 146 -9.14 6.47 11.85
C ASP A 146 -9.98 6.59 13.13
N GLU A 147 -10.23 5.51 13.87
CA GLU A 147 -11.13 5.54 15.04
C GLU A 147 -10.48 6.06 16.32
N LEU A 148 -9.14 6.09 16.39
CA LEU A 148 -8.42 6.44 17.62
C LEU A 148 -7.50 7.65 17.45
N MET A 149 -6.44 7.54 16.65
CA MET A 149 -5.43 8.61 16.55
C MET A 149 -5.99 9.91 15.98
N VAL A 150 -6.79 9.83 14.90
CA VAL A 150 -7.32 11.03 14.25
C VAL A 150 -8.27 11.82 15.18
N PRO A 151 -9.22 11.19 15.91
CA PRO A 151 -10.02 11.89 16.91
C PRO A 151 -9.21 12.38 18.11
N LEU A 152 -8.24 11.61 18.61
CA LEU A 152 -7.35 12.03 19.71
C LEU A 152 -6.57 13.31 19.36
N LEU A 153 -6.22 13.47 18.07
CA LEU A 153 -5.56 14.67 17.54
C LEU A 153 -6.54 15.82 17.22
N GLY A 154 -7.84 15.63 17.47
CA GLY A 154 -8.89 16.61 17.18
C GLY A 154 -9.11 16.84 15.69
N LEU A 155 -8.67 15.92 14.83
CA LEU A 155 -8.79 16.03 13.38
C LEU A 155 -10.11 15.44 12.85
N GLN A 156 -10.88 14.74 13.70
CA GLN A 156 -12.25 14.35 13.43
C GLN A 156 -13.04 14.17 14.74
N GLY A 157 -14.37 14.04 14.65
CA GLY A 157 -15.21 13.71 15.80
C GLY A 157 -14.88 12.33 16.39
N GLY A 158 -15.17 12.17 17.68
CA GLY A 158 -14.94 10.93 18.42
C GLY A 158 -15.80 9.73 17.96
N PRO A 159 -15.60 8.55 18.56
CA PRO A 159 -16.24 7.31 18.12
C PRO A 159 -17.77 7.31 18.26
N THR A 160 -18.38 8.19 19.07
CA THR A 160 -19.85 8.30 19.15
C THR A 160 -20.43 9.43 18.29
N ALA A 161 -19.56 10.24 17.65
CA ALA A 161 -20.00 11.33 16.78
C ALA A 161 -20.66 10.84 15.47
N ALA A 162 -20.47 9.56 15.11
CA ALA A 162 -21.03 8.95 13.92
C ALA A 162 -21.83 7.66 14.24
N GLY A 163 -22.81 7.34 13.39
CA GLY A 163 -23.61 6.13 13.55
C GLY A 163 -22.85 4.84 13.15
N PRO A 164 -23.28 3.66 13.59
CA PRO A 164 -22.63 2.37 13.28
C PRO A 164 -22.40 2.11 11.79
N ALA A 165 -23.35 2.52 10.93
CA ALA A 165 -23.21 2.39 9.48
C ALA A 165 -22.04 3.22 8.91
N ALA A 166 -21.69 4.34 9.55
CA ALA A 166 -20.54 5.15 9.14
C ALA A 166 -19.23 4.44 9.48
N HIS A 167 -19.11 3.84 10.67
CA HIS A 167 -17.95 3.03 11.06
C HIS A 167 -17.79 1.80 10.16
N ALA A 168 -18.89 1.09 9.88
CA ALA A 168 -18.88 -0.05 8.98
C ALA A 168 -18.41 0.33 7.56
N ASN A 169 -18.86 1.48 7.05
CA ASN A 169 -18.39 2.01 5.76
C ASN A 169 -16.90 2.33 5.78
N ARG A 170 -16.42 3.02 6.82
CA ARG A 170 -15.00 3.36 6.94
C ARG A 170 -14.14 2.09 7.04
N LEU A 171 -14.56 1.11 7.83
CA LEU A 171 -13.90 -0.20 7.90
C LEU A 171 -13.88 -0.87 6.52
N GLY A 172 -15.02 -0.96 5.84
CA GLY A 172 -15.10 -1.58 4.51
C GLY A 172 -14.18 -0.91 3.47
N ALA A 173 -14.10 0.42 3.49
CA ALA A 173 -13.19 1.18 2.65
C ALA A 173 -11.71 0.83 2.94
N HIS A 174 -11.35 0.71 4.22
CA HIS A 174 -10.00 0.30 4.62
C HIS A 174 -9.69 -1.16 4.25
N LEU A 175 -10.66 -2.07 4.38
CA LEU A 175 -10.49 -3.46 3.95
C LEU A 175 -10.29 -3.56 2.43
N ALA A 176 -11.04 -2.79 1.64
CA ALA A 176 -10.85 -2.70 0.19
C ALA A 176 -9.44 -2.19 -0.17
N TYR A 177 -8.97 -1.14 0.51
CA TYR A 177 -7.60 -0.65 0.39
C TYR A 177 -6.56 -1.74 0.70
N GLY A 178 -6.71 -2.43 1.84
CA GLY A 178 -5.75 -3.44 2.30
C GLY A 178 -5.69 -4.65 1.38
N ALA A 179 -6.84 -5.16 0.93
CA ALA A 179 -6.92 -6.28 0.01
C ALA A 179 -6.24 -5.98 -1.33
N ALA A 180 -6.54 -4.83 -1.95
CA ALA A 180 -5.95 -4.45 -3.22
C ALA A 180 -4.45 -4.12 -3.09
N THR A 181 -4.04 -3.44 -2.02
CA THR A 181 -2.63 -3.17 -1.71
C THR A 181 -1.85 -4.48 -1.59
N ALA A 182 -2.37 -5.44 -0.84
CA ALA A 182 -1.76 -6.75 -0.65
C ALA A 182 -1.61 -7.51 -1.96
N ALA A 183 -2.70 -7.64 -2.71
CA ALA A 183 -2.70 -8.35 -3.98
C ALA A 183 -1.71 -7.74 -4.97
N ALA A 184 -1.74 -6.42 -5.16
CA ALA A 184 -0.86 -5.72 -6.10
C ALA A 184 0.62 -5.84 -5.69
N THR A 185 0.94 -5.55 -4.43
CA THR A 185 2.32 -5.61 -3.89
C THR A 185 2.92 -6.98 -4.11
N GLN A 186 2.17 -8.03 -3.79
CA GLN A 186 2.68 -9.39 -3.85
C GLN A 186 2.69 -9.97 -5.26
N ALA A 187 1.77 -9.55 -6.14
CA ALA A 187 1.86 -9.86 -7.56
C ALA A 187 3.18 -9.33 -8.16
N MET A 188 3.56 -8.10 -7.82
CA MET A 188 4.84 -7.51 -8.23
C MET A 188 6.04 -8.28 -7.65
N LEU A 189 6.01 -8.61 -6.35
CA LEU A 189 7.05 -9.41 -5.70
C LEU A 189 7.19 -10.81 -6.33
N ALA A 190 6.07 -11.47 -6.66
CA ALA A 190 6.07 -12.76 -7.32
C ALA A 190 6.66 -12.67 -8.74
N GLY A 191 6.31 -11.62 -9.49
CA GLY A 191 6.88 -11.33 -10.80
C GLY A 191 8.41 -11.22 -10.79
N LEU A 192 8.99 -10.52 -9.81
CA LEU A 192 10.46 -10.42 -9.65
C LEU A 192 11.15 -11.76 -9.37
N THR A 193 10.43 -12.74 -8.86
CA THR A 193 11.00 -14.07 -8.54
C THR A 193 10.92 -15.06 -9.71
N ARG A 194 10.09 -14.75 -10.72
CA ARG A 194 9.83 -15.59 -11.89
C ARG A 194 10.66 -15.25 -13.12
N SER A 195 11.64 -14.33 -13.03
CA SER A 195 12.49 -14.00 -14.19
C SER A 195 13.08 -15.27 -14.83
N PRO A 196 13.01 -15.40 -16.18
CA PRO A 196 13.46 -16.59 -16.87
C PRO A 196 14.93 -16.82 -16.54
N ARG A 197 15.26 -18.00 -15.99
CA ARG A 197 16.60 -18.52 -16.16
C ARG A 197 16.78 -18.63 -17.68
N THR A 198 17.73 -17.91 -18.26
CA THR A 198 18.31 -18.36 -19.52
C THR A 198 18.65 -19.84 -19.32
N PRO A 199 18.15 -20.76 -20.15
CA PRO A 199 18.67 -22.11 -20.13
C PRO A 199 20.18 -21.96 -20.26
N GLY A 200 20.92 -22.44 -19.26
CA GLY A 200 22.37 -22.59 -19.43
C GLY A 200 22.61 -23.40 -20.71
N PRO A 201 23.76 -23.23 -21.38
CA PRO A 201 24.08 -24.05 -22.53
C PRO A 201 23.79 -25.50 -22.16
N THR A 202 22.90 -26.15 -22.90
CA THR A 202 22.58 -27.55 -22.70
C THR A 202 23.87 -28.31 -22.90
N VAL A 203 24.54 -28.65 -21.80
CA VAL A 203 25.63 -29.61 -21.83
C VAL A 203 24.98 -30.91 -22.30
N PRO A 204 25.33 -31.44 -23.48
CA PRO A 204 24.73 -32.66 -23.96
C PRO A 204 24.92 -33.75 -22.91
N ILE A 205 23.85 -34.50 -22.63
CA ILE A 205 23.86 -35.63 -21.71
C ILE A 205 24.92 -36.60 -22.24
N GLY A 206 26.05 -36.71 -21.55
CA GLY A 206 27.22 -37.50 -21.97
C GLY A 206 28.55 -36.75 -22.04
N TYR A 207 28.54 -35.41 -21.96
CA TYR A 207 29.80 -34.65 -21.88
C TYR A 207 30.37 -34.69 -20.46
N ASP A 208 31.38 -35.53 -20.27
CA ASP A 208 32.23 -35.55 -19.08
C ASP A 208 33.53 -34.79 -19.41
N PRO A 209 33.69 -33.52 -18.95
CA PRO A 209 34.85 -32.71 -19.31
C PRO A 209 36.17 -33.32 -18.86
N ILE A 210 36.16 -34.19 -17.83
CA ILE A 210 37.36 -34.86 -17.33
C ILE A 210 37.72 -36.05 -18.24
N ARG A 211 36.71 -36.72 -18.81
CA ARG A 211 36.90 -37.89 -19.68
C ARG A 211 37.20 -37.51 -21.12
N ASP A 212 36.62 -36.42 -21.63
CA ASP A 212 36.84 -35.95 -23.00
C ASP A 212 38.16 -35.19 -23.18
N TRP A 213 38.69 -34.53 -22.14
CA TRP A 213 40.02 -33.91 -22.22
C TRP A 213 41.13 -34.95 -22.51
N ARG A 214 40.97 -36.19 -22.05
CA ARG A 214 41.92 -37.29 -22.35
C ARG A 214 41.83 -37.85 -23.77
N ARG A 215 40.77 -37.54 -24.53
CA ARG A 215 40.61 -37.97 -25.94
C ARG A 215 41.06 -36.94 -26.95
N SER A 216 41.50 -35.77 -26.48
CA SER A 216 42.09 -34.76 -27.35
C SER A 216 43.44 -35.27 -27.86
N PRO A 217 43.67 -35.36 -29.19
CA PRO A 217 44.93 -35.84 -29.74
C PRO A 217 46.08 -34.97 -29.22
N SER A 218 47.21 -35.61 -28.93
CA SER A 218 48.35 -34.88 -28.39
C SER A 218 48.84 -33.84 -29.42
N PRO A 219 49.45 -32.72 -29.00
CA PRO A 219 50.00 -31.73 -29.93
C PRO A 219 51.01 -32.30 -30.95
N ARG A 220 51.52 -33.51 -30.73
CA ARG A 220 52.40 -34.24 -31.66
C ARG A 220 51.63 -34.92 -32.80
N GLU A 221 50.39 -35.37 -32.58
CA GLU A 221 49.56 -36.00 -33.61
C GLU A 221 48.92 -34.96 -34.55
N ALA A 222 48.54 -33.78 -34.03
CA ALA A 222 48.00 -32.70 -34.85
C ALA A 222 48.99 -32.19 -35.93
N ARG A 223 50.31 -32.34 -35.71
CA ARG A 223 51.35 -31.96 -36.69
C ARG A 223 51.58 -33.01 -37.78
N ARG A 224 51.09 -34.24 -37.61
CA ARG A 224 51.31 -35.32 -38.59
C ARG A 224 50.33 -35.30 -39.76
N ASN A 225 49.18 -34.64 -39.58
CA ASN A 225 48.09 -34.60 -40.56
C ASN A 225 48.02 -33.31 -41.39
N HIS A 226 49.02 -32.44 -41.31
CA HIS A 226 49.13 -31.31 -42.24
C HIS A 226 49.97 -31.72 -43.46
N PRO A 227 49.36 -31.93 -44.65
CA PRO A 227 50.14 -32.07 -45.86
C PRO A 227 50.94 -30.78 -46.08
N ARG A 228 52.26 -30.93 -46.24
CA ARG A 228 53.12 -29.85 -46.73
C ARG A 228 52.65 -29.50 -48.14
N VAL A 229 51.94 -28.38 -48.27
CA VAL A 229 51.75 -27.73 -49.56
C VAL A 229 53.13 -27.26 -50.01
N GLY A 230 53.66 -27.93 -51.02
CA GLY A 230 54.93 -27.61 -51.67
C GLY A 230 54.83 -26.31 -52.46
N ARG A 231 56.01 -25.73 -52.66
CA ARG A 231 56.38 -24.49 -53.37
C ARG A 231 55.66 -24.27 -54.70
#